data_AF-A0A7Z7QPG4-F1
#
_entry.id   AF-A0A7Z7QPG4-F1
#
_cell.length_a   1.000
_cell.length_b   1.000
_cell.length_c   1.000
_cell.angle_alpha   90.00
_cell.angle_beta   90.00
_cell.angle_gamma   90.00
#
_symmetry.space_group_name_H-M   'P 1'
#
loop_
_entity.id
_entity.type
_entity.pdbx_description
1 polymer ?
#
loop_
_entity_poly.entity_id
_entity_poly.type
_entity_poly.pdbx_seq_one_letter_code
_entity_poly.pdbx_strand_id
1 'polypeptide(L)'
;MFRDMAFYIFGTQLDTFVQYFVFELIILVLIGLIVGVLTHRLWLVAVVIIGLNLIDAGIIANFNASQGNGSLIGQFFLMLVAKFFPTFYELLLAILLLRLPFIRKTFKLS
;
A
#
# COMPACT_ATOMS: atom_id res chain seq x y z
N MET A 1 8.95 5.81 1.08
CA MET A 1 7.86 6.78 0.90
C MET A 1 6.90 6.73 2.08
N PHE A 2 6.25 5.60 2.35
CA PHE A 2 5.28 5.52 3.47
C PHE A 2 5.97 5.59 4.84
N ARG A 3 7.18 5.03 4.96
CA ARG A 3 8.01 5.18 6.16
C ARG A 3 8.35 6.63 6.48
N ASP A 4 8.63 7.43 5.44
CA ASP A 4 8.94 8.85 5.60
C ASP A 4 7.68 9.62 6.03
N MET A 5 6.53 9.29 5.44
CA MET A 5 5.23 9.86 5.82
C MET A 5 4.87 9.55 7.28
N ALA A 6 5.06 8.30 7.72
CA ALA A 6 4.86 7.91 9.11
C ALA A 6 5.79 8.70 10.05
N PHE A 7 7.05 8.86 9.68
CA PHE A 7 8.01 9.65 10.46
C PHE A 7 7.57 11.11 10.61
N TYR A 8 7.05 11.74 9.55
CA TYR A 8 6.54 13.12 9.63
C TYR A 8 5.28 13.25 10.49
N ILE A 9 4.42 12.22 10.54
CA ILE A 9 3.18 12.25 11.33
C ILE A 9 3.45 11.96 12.81
N PHE A 10 4.27 10.95 13.11
CA PHE A 10 4.48 10.45 14.47
C PHE A 10 5.77 10.95 15.12
N GLY A 11 6.66 11.59 14.37
CA GLY A 11 7.97 12.07 14.85
C GLY A 11 9.00 10.97 15.11
N THR A 12 8.65 9.70 14.89
CA THR A 12 9.51 8.53 15.10
C THR A 12 9.31 7.50 14.01
N GLN A 13 10.33 6.65 13.82
CA GLN A 13 10.17 5.49 12.94
C GLN A 13 9.25 4.47 13.61
N LEU A 14 8.23 4.02 12.88
CA LEU A 14 7.37 2.93 13.33
C LEU A 14 8.14 1.60 13.23
N ASP A 15 7.77 0.66 14.12
CA ASP A 15 8.18 -0.72 13.96
C ASP A 15 7.72 -1.26 12.58
N THR A 16 8.50 -2.16 11.99
CA THR A 16 8.26 -2.66 10.64
C THR A 16 6.90 -3.34 10.51
N PHE A 17 6.44 -4.03 11.55
CA PHE A 17 5.11 -4.64 11.55
C PHE A 17 4.02 -3.57 11.56
N VAL A 18 4.12 -2.58 12.45
CA VAL A 18 3.13 -1.50 12.56
C VAL A 18 3.10 -0.64 11.29
N GLN A 19 4.29 -0.38 10.72
CA GLN A 19 4.46 0.34 9.47
C GLN A 19 3.67 -0.33 8.34
N TYR A 20 3.87 -1.63 8.11
CA TYR A 20 3.26 -2.34 6.98
C TYR A 20 1.81 -2.75 7.25
N PHE A 21 1.49 -3.31 8.41
CA PHE A 21 0.18 -3.90 8.67
C PHE A 21 -0.85 -2.93 9.26
N VAL A 22 -0.44 -1.75 9.72
CA VAL A 22 -1.36 -0.78 10.31
C VAL A 22 -1.34 0.53 9.53
N PHE A 23 -0.18 1.18 9.46
CA PHE A 23 -0.10 2.52 8.86
C PHE A 23 -0.30 2.48 7.35
N GLU A 24 0.50 1.67 6.63
CA GLU A 24 0.37 1.48 5.19
C GLU A 24 -1.00 0.91 4.83
N LEU A 25 -1.48 -0.06 5.62
CA LEU A 25 -2.82 -0.63 5.47
C LEU A 25 -3.91 0.46 5.45
N ILE A 26 -3.95 1.32 6.48
CA ILE A 26 -4.97 2.37 6.60
C ILE A 26 -4.88 3.33 5.43
N ILE A 27 -3.67 3.80 5.10
CA ILE A 27 -3.49 4.80 4.03
C ILE A 27 -3.86 4.22 2.67
N LEU A 28 -3.38 3.02 2.34
CA LEU A 28 -3.63 2.41 1.04
C LEU A 28 -5.07 1.99 0.86
N VAL A 29 -5.74 1.55 1.93
CA VAL A 29 -7.19 1.34 1.92
C VAL A 29 -7.91 2.66 1.64
N LEU A 30 -7.60 3.75 2.34
CA LEU A 30 -8.24 5.06 2.11
C LEU A 30 -8.03 5.56 0.68
N ILE A 31 -6.81 5.48 0.15
CA ILE A 31 -6.51 5.83 -1.25
C ILE A 31 -7.32 4.94 -2.19
N GLY A 32 -7.36 3.63 -1.95
CA GLY A 32 -8.13 2.67 -2.73
C GLY A 32 -9.63 2.97 -2.74
N LEU A 33 -10.20 3.34 -1.60
CA LEU A 33 -11.58 3.77 -1.49
C LEU A 33 -11.86 5.02 -2.34
N ILE A 34 -11.01 6.05 -2.21
CA ILE A 34 -11.13 7.29 -2.97
C ILE A 34 -11.09 7.00 -4.46
N VAL A 35 -10.11 6.21 -4.92
CA VAL A 35 -9.97 5.81 -6.33
C VAL A 35 -11.21 5.04 -6.79
N GLY A 36 -11.68 4.08 -6.00
CA GLY A 36 -12.84 3.27 -6.33
C GLY A 36 -14.11 4.11 -6.48
N VAL A 37 -14.33 5.04 -5.55
CA VAL A 37 -15.47 5.97 -5.56
C VAL A 37 -15.40 6.94 -6.73
N LEU A 38 -14.23 7.52 -7.02
CA LEU A 38 -14.10 8.50 -8.10
C LEU A 38 -14.19 7.84 -9.48
N THR A 39 -13.50 6.72 -9.68
CA THR A 39 -13.39 6.08 -10.99
C THR A 39 -14.52 5.10 -11.30
N HIS A 40 -15.28 4.71 -10.27
CA HIS A 40 -16.35 3.71 -10.35
C HIS A 40 -15.87 2.34 -10.87
N ARG A 41 -14.57 2.05 -10.77
CA ARG A 41 -13.91 0.87 -11.34
C ARG A 41 -13.05 0.17 -10.29
N LEU A 42 -13.49 -1.02 -9.86
CA LEU A 42 -12.77 -1.81 -8.85
C LEU A 42 -11.37 -2.26 -9.31
N TRP A 43 -11.16 -2.51 -10.60
CA TRP A 43 -9.85 -2.94 -11.09
C TRP A 43 -8.78 -1.83 -10.96
N LEU A 44 -9.17 -0.56 -11.05
CA LEU A 44 -8.25 0.57 -10.87
C LEU A 44 -7.76 0.65 -9.42
N VAL A 45 -8.59 0.27 -8.45
CA VAL A 45 -8.19 0.17 -7.04
C VAL A 45 -7.05 -0.82 -6.88
N ALA A 46 -7.17 -1.99 -7.53
CA ALA A 46 -6.12 -3.00 -7.48
C ALA A 46 -4.81 -2.53 -8.10
N VAL A 47 -4.89 -1.89 -9.27
CA VAL A 47 -3.73 -1.33 -9.96
C VAL A 47 -3.04 -0.26 -9.11
N VAL A 48 -3.79 0.63 -8.46
CA VAL A 48 -3.21 1.69 -7.63
C VAL A 48 -2.55 1.12 -6.38
N ILE A 49 -3.20 0.21 -5.64
CA ILE A 49 -2.63 -0.36 -4.41
C ILE A 49 -1.36 -1.15 -4.72
N ILE A 50 -1.38 -2.01 -5.75
CA ILE A 50 -0.20 -2.78 -6.17
C ILE A 50 0.90 -1.83 -6.66
N GLY A 51 0.54 -0.86 -7.50
CA GLY A 51 1.50 0.11 -8.06
C GLY A 51 2.23 0.91 -6.99
N LEU A 52 1.50 1.44 -6.00
CA LEU A 52 2.09 2.19 -4.89
C LEU A 52 3.02 1.33 -4.03
N ASN A 53 2.65 0.08 -3.76
CA ASN A 53 3.52 -0.85 -3.04
C ASN A 53 4.80 -1.21 -3.81
N LEU A 54 4.70 -1.41 -5.12
CA LEU A 54 5.86 -1.67 -5.98
C LEU A 54 6.81 -0.48 -6.00
N ILE A 55 6.27 0.74 -6.11
CA ILE A 55 7.07 1.98 -6.08
C ILE A 55 7.76 2.11 -4.72
N ASP A 56 7.05 1.92 -3.61
CA ASP A 56 7.65 2.04 -2.28
C ASP A 56 8.70 0.93 -2.02
N ALA A 57 8.46 -0.31 -2.46
CA ALA A 57 9.43 -1.38 -2.42
C ALA A 57 10.69 -1.04 -3.23
N GLY A 58 10.53 -0.46 -4.42
CA GLY A 58 11.64 -0.01 -5.26
C GLY A 58 12.47 1.09 -4.61
N ILE A 59 11.81 2.08 -3.99
CA ILE A 59 12.48 3.17 -3.27
C ILE A 59 13.29 2.62 -2.09
N ILE A 60 12.69 1.75 -1.27
CA ILE A 60 13.37 1.18 -0.10
C ILE A 60 14.52 0.25 -0.54
N ALA A 61 14.32 -0.57 -1.56
CA ALA A 61 15.36 -1.45 -2.08
C ALA A 61 16.56 -0.68 -2.62
N ASN A 62 16.31 0.40 -3.36
CA ASN A 62 17.37 1.28 -3.86
C ASN A 62 18.12 1.97 -2.71
N PHE A 63 17.40 2.44 -1.69
CA PHE A 63 18.00 3.05 -0.50
C PHE A 63 18.85 2.06 0.32
N ASN A 64 18.41 0.80 0.46
CA ASN A 64 19.20 -0.22 1.16
C ASN A 64 20.45 -0.60 0.35
N ALA A 65 20.31 -0.74 -0.97
CA ALA A 65 21.44 -1.06 -1.85
C ALA A 65 22.48 0.07 -1.88
N SER A 66 22.06 1.34 -1.89
CA SER A 66 22.98 2.48 -1.84
C SER A 66 23.74 2.60 -0.51
N GLN A 67 23.20 2.03 0.58
CA GLN A 67 23.88 1.91 1.88
C GLN A 67 24.77 0.67 2.00
N GLY A 68 24.92 -0.13 0.95
CA GLY A 68 25.79 -1.31 0.95
C GLY A 68 25.15 -2.56 1.56
N ASN A 69 23.83 -2.57 1.81
CA ASN A 69 23.12 -3.74 2.39
C ASN A 69 22.84 -4.86 1.35
N GLY A 70 23.67 -4.98 0.31
CA GLY A 70 23.53 -5.99 -0.75
C GLY A 70 23.10 -5.41 -2.10
N SER A 71 22.74 -6.29 -3.04
CA SER A 71 22.36 -5.89 -4.40
C SER A 71 20.95 -5.31 -4.46
N LEU A 72 20.73 -4.37 -5.38
CA LEU A 72 19.41 -3.76 -5.62
C LEU A 72 18.35 -4.82 -5.93
N ILE A 73 18.69 -5.81 -6.75
CA ILE A 73 17.76 -6.90 -7.11
C ILE A 73 17.41 -7.74 -5.88
N GLY A 74 18.40 -8.10 -5.05
CA GLY A 74 18.16 -8.90 -3.85
C GLY A 74 17.28 -8.15 -2.84
N GLN A 75 17.59 -6.88 -2.59
CA GLN A 75 16.78 -6.02 -1.71
C GLN A 75 15.35 -5.84 -2.25
N PHE A 76 15.18 -5.70 -3.56
CA PHE A 76 13.86 -5.57 -4.17
C PHE A 76 13.01 -6.82 -3.97
N PHE A 77 13.56 -8.02 -4.21
CA PHE A 77 12.84 -9.27 -3.97
C PHE A 77 12.48 -9.47 -2.49
N LEU A 78 13.39 -9.14 -1.57
CA LEU A 78 13.11 -9.19 -0.13
C LEU A 78 11.94 -8.26 0.23
N MET A 79 11.94 -7.03 -0.30
CA MET A 79 10.87 -6.06 -0.06
C MET A 79 9.54 -6.52 -0.67
N LEU A 80 9.55 -7.13 -1.85
CA LEU A 80 8.33 -7.71 -2.45
C LEU A 80 7.73 -8.80 -1.56
N VAL A 81 8.55 -9.69 -1.02
CA VAL A 81 8.08 -10.75 -0.11
C VAL A 81 7.55 -10.15 1.19
N ALA A 82 8.27 -9.18 1.78
CA ALA A 82 7.85 -8.52 3.01
C ALA A 82 6.53 -7.77 2.86
N LYS A 83 6.30 -7.15 1.69
CA LYS A 83 5.08 -6.38 1.39
C LYS A 83 3.95 -7.21 0.79
N PHE A 84 4.18 -8.47 0.40
CA PHE A 84 3.16 -9.31 -0.24
C PHE A 84 1.90 -9.46 0.62
N PHE A 85 2.07 -9.87 1.88
CA PHE A 85 0.93 -10.05 2.80
C PHE A 85 0.22 -8.72 3.14
N PRO A 86 0.92 -7.64 3.51
CA PRO A 86 0.30 -6.31 3.68
C PRO A 86 -0.51 -5.88 2.45
N THR A 87 0.08 -5.96 1.26
CA THR A 87 -0.57 -5.59 -0.01
C THR A 87 -1.84 -6.40 -0.26
N PHE A 88 -1.82 -7.70 0.08
CA PHE A 88 -3.00 -8.56 -0.02
C PHE A 88 -4.13 -8.07 0.91
N TYR A 89 -3.84 -7.73 2.16
CA TYR A 89 -4.84 -7.24 3.10
C TYR A 89 -5.39 -5.87 2.68
N GLU A 90 -4.55 -4.98 2.17
CA GLU A 90 -4.96 -3.69 1.62
C GLU A 90 -5.97 -3.85 0.47
N LEU A 91 -5.65 -4.72 -0.49
CA LEU A 91 -6.53 -5.06 -1.60
C LEU A 91 -7.85 -5.65 -1.11
N LEU A 92 -7.77 -6.66 -0.26
CA LEU A 92 -8.93 -7.35 0.28
C LEU A 92 -9.87 -6.36 0.99
N LEU A 93 -9.32 -5.54 1.87
CA LEU A 93 -10.10 -4.63 2.71
C LEU A 93 -10.69 -3.48 1.88
N ALA A 94 -9.91 -2.88 0.97
CA ALA A 94 -10.42 -1.85 0.06
C ALA A 94 -11.56 -2.37 -0.83
N ILE A 95 -11.41 -3.56 -1.41
CA ILE A 95 -12.43 -4.17 -2.28
C ILE A 95 -13.67 -4.56 -1.48
N LEU A 96 -13.51 -5.16 -0.28
CA LEU A 96 -14.62 -5.53 0.58
C LEU A 96 -15.45 -4.30 0.97
N LEU A 97 -14.80 -3.23 1.39
CA LEU A 97 -15.46 -1.98 1.74
C LEU A 97 -16.22 -1.39 0.54
N LEU A 98 -15.60 -1.32 -0.64
CA LEU A 98 -16.27 -0.81 -1.86
C LEU A 98 -17.46 -1.68 -2.30
N ARG A 99 -17.43 -2.98 -2.00
CA ARG A 99 -18.53 -3.91 -2.30
C ARG A 99 -19.66 -3.88 -1.27
N LEU A 100 -19.52 -3.14 -0.16
CA LEU A 100 -20.60 -3.00 0.81
C LEU A 100 -21.85 -2.41 0.11
N PRO A 101 -23.05 -2.95 0.39
CA PRO A 101 -24.24 -2.61 -0.37
C PRO A 101 -24.61 -1.12 -0.27
N PHE A 102 -24.25 -0.44 0.82
CA PHE A 102 -24.44 1.01 0.94
C PHE A 102 -23.48 1.79 0.03
N ILE A 103 -22.17 1.47 0.03
CA ILE A 103 -21.19 2.17 -0.83
C ILE A 103 -21.52 1.91 -2.30
N ARG A 104 -21.76 0.65 -2.66
CA ARG A 104 -22.07 0.25 -4.03
C ARG A 104 -23.31 0.95 -4.58
N LYS A 105 -24.39 1.06 -3.79
CA LYS A 105 -25.62 1.75 -4.20
C LYS A 105 -25.44 3.27 -4.27
N THR A 106 -24.78 3.87 -3.27
CA THR A 106 -24.58 5.32 -3.21
C THR A 106 -23.70 5.82 -4.34
N PHE A 107 -22.61 5.11 -4.63
CA PHE A 107 -21.61 5.51 -5.63
C PHE A 107 -21.73 4.77 -6.95
N LYS A 108 -22.85 4.06 -7.20
CA LYS A 108 -23.14 3.35 -8.46
C LYS A 108 -21.94 2.52 -8.97
N LEU A 109 -21.27 1.82 -8.06
CA LEU A 109 -20.07 1.05 -8.40
C LEU A 109 -20.46 -0.19 -9.22
N SER A 110 -19.92 -0.27 -10.44
CA SER A 110 -20.13 -1.32 -11.43
C SER A 110 -19.35 -2.58 -11.07
#